data_AF-H3AL92-F1
#
_entry.id   AF-H3AL92-F1
#
_cell.length_a   1.000
_cell.length_b   1.000
_cell.length_c   1.000
_cell.angle_alpha   90.00
_cell.angle_beta   90.00
_cell.angle_gamma   90.00
#
_symmetry.space_group_name_H-M   'P 1'
#
loop_
_entity.id
_entity.type
_entity.pdbx_description
1 polymer ?
#
loop_
_entity_poly.entity_id
_entity_poly.type
_entity_poly.pdbx_seq_one_letter_code
_entity_poly.pdbx_strand_id
1 'polypeptide(L)'
;IFFFFFLNFSWFLMKLIKKKKNGFISDTLLEEVMKALDLVSETEYVNLMKTKLDPEGLGIILLDPFLQEFFPEQESSVPESFTVYHYNGLKQSNHNEKVMYVEGTAIVLGFEDPMVRTDDTPIKQCLQTKWPYIELLWTTDRSPSVN
;
A
#
# COMPACT_ATOMS: atom_id res chain seq x y z
N ILE A 1 19.14 10.77 -3.81
CA ILE A 1 18.15 11.37 -4.76
C ILE A 1 17.23 10.31 -5.39
N PHE A 2 17.71 9.12 -5.75
CA PHE A 2 16.84 8.03 -6.23
C PHE A 2 15.85 7.45 -5.19
N PHE A 3 16.20 7.45 -3.90
CA PHE A 3 15.36 6.85 -2.83
C PHE A 3 14.11 7.67 -2.44
N PHE A 4 14.07 8.97 -2.74
CA PHE A 4 12.97 9.86 -2.33
C PHE A 4 11.80 9.90 -3.33
N PHE A 5 12.06 9.54 -4.60
CA PHE A 5 11.03 9.47 -5.64
C PHE A 5 10.15 8.22 -5.49
N PHE A 6 10.76 7.07 -5.16
CA PHE A 6 10.04 5.80 -4.98
C PHE A 6 8.98 5.87 -3.87
N LEU A 7 9.28 6.56 -2.77
CA LEU A 7 8.33 6.72 -1.66
C LEU A 7 7.13 7.62 -2.02
N ASN A 8 7.35 8.70 -2.78
CA ASN A 8 6.25 9.59 -3.18
C ASN A 8 5.38 8.96 -4.27
N PHE A 9 5.99 8.25 -5.21
CA PHE A 9 5.30 7.60 -6.32
C PHE A 9 4.44 6.43 -5.84
N SER A 10 5.02 5.51 -5.06
CA SER A 10 4.30 4.40 -4.45
C SER A 10 3.18 4.88 -3.53
N TRP A 11 3.42 5.95 -2.74
CA TRP A 11 2.39 6.54 -1.89
C TRP A 11 1.26 7.20 -2.69
N PHE A 12 1.56 7.89 -3.79
CA PHE A 12 0.56 8.50 -4.66
C PHE A 12 -0.26 7.45 -5.39
N LEU A 13 0.37 6.38 -5.90
CA LEU A 13 -0.31 5.25 -6.51
C LEU A 13 -1.21 4.53 -5.49
N MET A 14 -0.71 4.24 -4.28
CA MET A 14 -1.51 3.70 -3.17
C MET A 14 -2.67 4.63 -2.80
N LYS A 15 -2.48 5.94 -2.88
CA LYS A 15 -3.54 6.92 -2.64
C LYS A 15 -4.56 6.93 -3.78
N LEU A 16 -4.15 6.72 -5.01
CA LEU A 16 -5.03 6.59 -6.19
C LEU A 16 -5.86 5.30 -6.08
N ILE A 17 -5.23 4.17 -5.76
CA ILE A 17 -5.85 2.88 -5.47
C ILE A 17 -6.84 2.99 -4.30
N LYS A 18 -6.45 3.65 -3.19
CA LYS A 18 -7.33 3.82 -2.02
C LYS A 18 -8.48 4.79 -2.23
N LYS A 19 -8.27 5.88 -2.97
CA LYS A 19 -9.29 6.91 -3.19
C LYS A 19 -10.34 6.40 -4.18
N LYS A 20 -9.95 5.55 -5.14
CA LYS A 20 -10.88 4.85 -6.03
C LYS A 20 -11.25 3.48 -5.45
N LYS A 21 -12.13 3.48 -4.44
CA LYS A 21 -12.78 2.29 -3.85
C LYS A 21 -13.47 1.36 -4.87
N ASN A 22 -13.59 1.78 -6.13
CA ASN A 22 -14.34 1.09 -7.16
C ASN A 22 -13.46 0.22 -8.09
N GLY A 23 -12.13 0.28 -8.00
CA GLY A 23 -11.23 -0.60 -8.76
C GLY A 23 -11.13 -0.31 -10.27
N PHE A 24 -11.61 0.84 -10.74
CA PHE A 24 -11.55 1.23 -12.16
C PHE A 24 -11.34 2.74 -12.38
N ILE A 25 -10.90 3.07 -13.59
CA ILE A 25 -10.70 4.40 -14.15
C ILE A 25 -11.67 4.55 -15.33
N SER A 26 -12.45 5.62 -15.39
CA SER A 26 -13.22 5.92 -16.62
C SER A 26 -12.26 6.35 -17.72
N ASP A 27 -12.52 5.95 -18.95
CA ASP A 27 -11.77 6.36 -20.14
C ASP A 27 -11.60 7.88 -20.24
N THR A 28 -12.62 8.66 -19.88
CA THR A 28 -12.59 10.13 -19.86
C THR A 28 -11.52 10.70 -18.92
N LEU A 29 -11.19 9.96 -17.86
CA LEU A 29 -10.22 10.36 -16.84
C LEU A 29 -8.82 9.78 -17.07
N LEU A 30 -8.64 8.93 -18.08
CA LEU A 30 -7.35 8.27 -18.30
C LEU A 30 -6.22 9.28 -18.53
N GLU A 31 -6.47 10.30 -19.35
CA GLU A 31 -5.49 11.35 -19.65
C GLU A 31 -5.04 12.10 -18.39
N GLU A 32 -6.01 12.51 -17.56
CA GLU A 32 -5.72 13.21 -16.31
C GLU A 32 -4.92 12.34 -15.34
N VAL A 33 -5.24 11.05 -15.27
CA VAL A 33 -4.51 10.08 -14.43
C VAL A 33 -3.09 9.89 -14.93
N MET A 34 -2.89 9.70 -16.23
CA MET A 34 -1.57 9.54 -16.83
C MET A 34 -0.71 10.79 -16.61
N LYS A 35 -1.29 11.98 -16.80
CA LYS A 35 -0.61 13.25 -16.54
C LYS A 35 -0.26 13.44 -15.06
N ALA A 36 -1.15 13.07 -14.14
CA ALA A 36 -0.88 13.15 -12.71
C ALA A 36 0.20 12.17 -12.24
N LEU A 37 0.39 11.07 -12.97
CA LEU A 37 1.41 10.07 -12.72
C LEU A 37 2.71 10.33 -13.50
N ASP A 38 2.82 11.46 -14.20
CA ASP A 38 3.97 11.82 -15.04
C ASP A 38 4.27 10.76 -16.12
N LEU A 39 3.22 10.11 -16.64
CA LEU A 39 3.27 9.19 -17.78
C LEU A 39 3.07 9.96 -19.09
N VAL A 40 3.40 9.32 -20.22
CA VAL A 40 3.15 9.87 -21.56
C VAL A 40 1.65 10.14 -21.74
N SER A 41 1.25 11.40 -21.80
CA SER A 41 -0.17 11.80 -21.83
C SER A 41 -0.57 12.50 -23.14
N GLU A 42 0.11 12.21 -24.23
CA GLU A 42 -0.24 12.73 -25.57
C GLU A 42 -1.54 12.09 -26.05
N THR A 43 -2.45 12.89 -26.62
CA THR A 43 -3.81 12.44 -27.00
C THR A 43 -3.80 11.18 -27.87
N GLU A 44 -2.86 11.07 -28.82
CA GLU A 44 -2.71 9.89 -29.69
C GLU A 44 -2.33 8.64 -28.90
N TYR A 45 -1.37 8.76 -27.97
CA TYR A 45 -0.93 7.67 -27.11
C TYR A 45 -2.01 7.28 -26.09
N VAL A 46 -2.70 8.25 -25.50
CA VAL A 46 -3.83 7.99 -24.59
C VAL A 46 -4.92 7.22 -25.31
N ASN A 47 -5.26 7.57 -26.55
CA ASN A 47 -6.26 6.85 -27.34
C ASN A 47 -5.83 5.41 -27.65
N LEU A 48 -4.55 5.19 -27.97
CA LEU A 48 -4.00 3.84 -28.13
C LEU A 48 -4.14 3.03 -26.83
N MET A 49 -3.81 3.63 -25.69
CA MET A 49 -3.90 2.97 -24.38
C MET A 49 -5.34 2.72 -23.97
N LYS A 50 -6.30 3.58 -24.33
CA LYS A 50 -7.74 3.31 -24.14
C LYS A 50 -8.15 2.03 -24.86
N THR A 51 -7.81 1.90 -26.14
CA THR A 51 -8.16 0.70 -26.92
C THR A 51 -7.47 -0.55 -26.40
N LYS A 52 -6.26 -0.42 -25.85
CA LYS A 52 -5.51 -1.54 -25.26
C LYS A 52 -6.08 -1.98 -23.90
N LEU A 53 -6.44 -1.03 -23.05
CA LEU A 53 -6.88 -1.27 -21.66
C LEU A 53 -8.37 -1.53 -21.53
N ASP A 54 -9.17 -1.10 -22.52
CA ASP A 54 -10.60 -1.35 -22.64
C ASP A 54 -10.92 -1.88 -24.05
N PRO A 55 -10.54 -3.13 -24.36
CA PRO A 55 -10.75 -3.72 -25.67
C PRO A 55 -12.24 -3.92 -26.01
N GLU A 56 -13.10 -3.95 -24.99
CA GLU A 56 -14.55 -4.08 -25.13
C GLU A 56 -15.25 -2.73 -25.35
N GLY A 57 -14.54 -1.61 -25.16
CA GLY A 57 -15.07 -0.26 -25.34
C GLY A 57 -16.18 0.10 -24.35
N LEU A 58 -16.12 -0.42 -23.13
CA LEU A 58 -17.10 -0.19 -22.07
C LEU A 58 -17.00 1.22 -21.45
N GLY A 59 -15.93 1.97 -21.76
CA GLY A 59 -15.59 3.25 -21.13
C GLY A 59 -14.99 3.07 -19.73
N ILE A 60 -14.60 1.84 -19.37
CA ILE A 60 -14.14 1.46 -18.04
C ILE A 60 -12.82 0.71 -18.17
N ILE A 61 -11.77 1.31 -17.61
CA ILE A 61 -10.43 0.73 -17.53
C ILE A 61 -10.24 0.16 -16.14
N LEU A 62 -10.08 -1.15 -16.04
CA LEU A 62 -9.80 -1.81 -14.77
C LEU A 62 -8.41 -1.38 -14.24
N LEU A 63 -8.31 -1.25 -12.93
CA LEU A 63 -7.08 -0.78 -12.29
C LEU A 63 -5.94 -1.80 -12.43
N ASP A 64 -6.22 -3.11 -12.34
CA ASP A 64 -5.21 -4.16 -12.49
C ASP A 64 -4.51 -4.14 -13.86
N PRO A 65 -5.23 -4.19 -15.01
CA PRO A 65 -4.61 -4.06 -16.33
C PRO A 65 -3.83 -2.75 -16.51
N PHE A 66 -4.34 -1.64 -15.98
CA PHE A 66 -3.63 -0.36 -16.00
C PHE A 66 -2.30 -0.43 -15.23
N LEU A 67 -2.32 -0.99 -14.02
CA LEU A 67 -1.12 -1.14 -13.20
C LEU A 67 -0.12 -2.10 -13.83
N GLN A 68 -0.57 -3.22 -14.41
CA GLN A 68 0.32 -4.16 -15.10
C GLN A 68 0.99 -3.53 -16.33
N GLU A 69 0.28 -2.68 -17.06
CA GLU A 69 0.79 -2.05 -18.27
C GLU A 69 1.84 -0.96 -17.97
N PHE A 70 1.58 -0.10 -16.98
CA PHE A 70 2.45 1.04 -16.67
C PHE A 70 3.44 0.78 -15.53
N PHE A 71 3.14 -0.19 -14.66
CA PHE A 71 3.90 -0.52 -13.46
C PHE A 71 4.05 -2.04 -13.29
N PRO A 72 4.60 -2.76 -14.28
CA PRO A 72 4.71 -4.22 -14.23
C PRO A 72 5.57 -4.73 -13.06
N GLU A 73 6.47 -3.90 -12.54
CA GLU A 73 7.31 -4.22 -11.37
C GLU A 73 6.58 -4.02 -10.03
N GLN A 74 5.44 -3.33 -10.04
CA GLN A 74 4.69 -3.02 -8.84
C GLN A 74 3.58 -4.06 -8.71
N GLU A 75 3.88 -5.17 -8.02
CA GLU A 75 2.88 -6.17 -7.73
C GLU A 75 1.64 -5.50 -7.10
N SER A 76 0.47 -5.69 -7.71
CA SER A 76 -0.82 -5.21 -7.18
C SER A 76 -1.24 -5.95 -5.91
N SER A 77 -0.42 -6.92 -5.47
CA SER A 77 -0.61 -7.63 -4.23
C SER A 77 -0.54 -6.62 -3.08
N VAL A 78 -1.57 -6.66 -2.23
CA VAL A 78 -1.41 -6.20 -0.84
C VAL A 78 -0.11 -6.83 -0.35
N PRO A 79 0.87 -6.05 0.13
CA PRO A 79 2.16 -6.62 0.50
C PRO A 79 1.89 -7.74 1.50
N GLU A 80 2.27 -8.96 1.13
CA GLU A 80 2.12 -10.14 1.98
C GLU A 80 2.79 -9.90 3.34
N SER A 81 3.87 -9.12 3.33
CA SER A 81 4.42 -8.51 4.52
C SER A 81 5.07 -7.14 4.28
N PHE A 82 5.19 -6.34 5.33
CA PHE A 82 5.93 -5.07 5.33
C PHE A 82 6.58 -4.79 6.69
N THR A 83 7.69 -4.05 6.70
CA THR A 83 8.38 -3.67 7.93
C THR A 83 7.64 -2.57 8.68
N VAL A 84 7.51 -2.74 9.99
CA VAL A 84 6.90 -1.78 10.92
C VAL A 84 7.97 -1.31 11.91
N TYR A 85 8.04 -0.01 12.15
CA TYR A 85 8.91 0.57 13.15
C TYR A 85 8.07 1.22 14.25
N HIS A 86 8.28 0.81 15.50
CA HIS A 86 7.72 1.47 16.67
C HIS A 86 8.77 2.38 17.32
N TYR A 87 8.43 3.67 17.43
CA TYR A 87 9.24 4.66 18.13
C TYR A 87 8.87 4.72 19.61
N ASN A 88 9.80 4.40 20.52
CA ASN A 88 9.54 4.32 21.96
C ASN A 88 9.74 5.66 22.72
N GLY A 89 9.54 6.81 22.07
CA GLY A 89 9.81 8.12 22.67
C GLY A 89 8.91 8.53 23.84
N LEU A 90 7.89 7.74 24.17
CA LEU A 90 7.06 7.94 25.36
C LEU A 90 7.75 7.28 26.57
N LYS A 91 7.76 7.96 27.73
CA LYS A 91 8.42 7.45 28.96
C LYS A 91 8.01 6.02 29.32
N GLN A 92 6.75 5.67 29.11
CA GLN A 92 6.18 4.34 29.38
C GLN A 92 6.67 3.23 28.45
N SER A 93 7.10 3.55 27.23
CA SER A 93 7.70 2.58 26.31
C SER A 93 9.24 2.62 26.33
N ASN A 94 9.81 3.60 27.03
CA ASN A 94 11.25 3.81 27.17
C ASN A 94 11.85 3.13 28.43
N HIS A 95 11.78 1.80 28.49
CA HIS A 95 12.22 1.02 29.65
C HIS A 95 13.72 1.10 29.95
N ASN A 96 14.54 1.43 28.94
CA ASN A 96 15.99 1.54 29.06
C ASN A 96 16.47 2.99 29.12
N GLU A 97 15.55 3.96 29.32
CA GLU A 97 15.81 5.41 29.26
C GLU A 97 16.48 5.90 27.95
N LYS A 98 16.53 5.04 26.93
CA LYS A 98 17.07 5.32 25.61
C LYS A 98 15.98 5.22 24.54
N VAL A 99 15.84 6.32 23.81
CA VAL A 99 14.99 6.37 22.62
C VAL A 99 15.59 5.46 21.54
N MET A 100 14.79 4.50 21.08
CA MET A 100 15.12 3.50 20.07
C MET A 100 13.90 3.25 19.17
N TYR A 101 14.18 2.81 17.95
CA TYR A 101 13.18 2.22 17.08
C TYR A 101 13.20 0.72 17.29
N VAL A 102 12.03 0.12 17.49
CA VAL A 102 11.85 -1.33 17.48
C VAL A 102 11.30 -1.71 16.12
N GLU A 103 11.99 -2.61 15.43
CA GLU A 103 11.57 -3.16 14.15
C GLU A 103 10.65 -4.36 14.36
N GLY A 104 9.68 -4.52 13.48
CA GLY A 104 8.83 -5.70 13.38
C GLY A 104 8.37 -5.92 11.95
N THR A 105 7.76 -7.07 11.73
CA THR A 105 7.19 -7.48 10.44
C THR A 105 5.68 -7.56 10.59
N ALA A 106 4.97 -6.78 9.78
CA ALA A 106 3.54 -6.95 9.56
C ALA A 106 3.33 -7.96 8.43
N ILE A 107 2.45 -8.93 8.66
CA ILE A 107 2.05 -9.93 7.67
C ILE A 107 0.56 -9.72 7.39
N VAL A 108 0.18 -9.46 6.14
CA VAL A 108 -1.22 -9.30 5.76
C VAL A 108 -1.72 -10.59 5.13
N LEU A 109 -2.62 -11.26 5.84
CA LEU A 109 -3.26 -12.49 5.40
C LEU A 109 -4.51 -12.17 4.58
N GLY A 110 -4.91 -13.10 3.70
CA GLY A 110 -6.17 -13.02 2.97
C GLY A 110 -7.39 -13.50 3.77
N PHE A 111 -7.15 -14.19 4.90
CA PHE A 111 -8.15 -14.83 5.75
C PHE A 111 -7.61 -15.02 7.17
N GLU A 112 -8.47 -15.40 8.12
CA GLU A 112 -8.03 -15.77 9.48
C GLU A 112 -7.28 -17.11 9.47
N ASP A 113 -5.97 -17.08 9.78
CA ASP A 113 -5.17 -18.28 10.02
C ASP A 113 -4.85 -18.42 11.52
N PRO A 114 -5.44 -19.42 12.21
CA PRO A 114 -5.16 -19.68 13.63
C PRO A 114 -3.68 -19.96 13.95
N MET A 115 -2.88 -20.42 12.98
CA MET A 115 -1.47 -20.78 13.22
C MET A 115 -0.54 -19.56 13.29
N VAL A 116 -0.94 -18.41 12.75
CA VAL A 116 -0.10 -17.19 12.65
C VAL A 116 -0.57 -16.10 13.63
N ARG A 117 -1.59 -16.39 14.45
CA ARG A 117 -2.23 -15.40 15.32
C ARG A 117 -1.30 -14.94 16.45
N THR A 118 -1.04 -13.64 16.46
CA THR A 118 -0.29 -12.91 17.50
C THR A 118 -1.24 -12.18 18.45
N ASP A 119 -0.73 -11.77 19.61
CA ASP A 119 -1.50 -11.06 20.63
C ASP A 119 -2.18 -9.79 20.09
N ASP A 120 -3.38 -9.51 20.60
CA ASP A 120 -4.15 -8.32 20.25
C ASP A 120 -3.56 -7.09 20.97
N THR A 121 -2.54 -6.51 20.34
CA THR A 121 -1.91 -5.26 20.79
C THR A 121 -2.68 -4.03 20.27
N PRO A 122 -2.62 -2.87 20.95
CA PRO A 122 -3.23 -1.64 20.42
C PRO A 122 -2.68 -1.23 19.04
N ILE A 123 -1.40 -1.56 18.76
CA ILE A 123 -0.79 -1.35 17.44
C ILE A 123 -1.47 -2.24 16.40
N LYS A 124 -1.65 -3.53 16.70
CA LYS A 124 -2.35 -4.48 15.82
C LYS A 124 -3.77 -4.00 15.53
N GLN A 125 -4.54 -3.61 16.55
CA GLN A 125 -5.89 -3.10 16.38
C GLN A 125 -5.96 -1.85 15.48
N CYS A 126 -4.99 -0.95 15.61
CA CYS A 126 -4.91 0.23 14.74
C CYS A 126 -4.70 -0.17 13.28
N LEU A 127 -3.76 -1.09 13.01
CA LEU A 127 -3.50 -1.56 11.64
C LEU A 127 -4.67 -2.39 11.08
N GLN A 128 -5.40 -3.13 11.93
CA GLN A 128 -6.59 -3.90 11.54
C GLN A 128 -7.71 -3.05 10.94
N THR A 129 -7.77 -1.75 11.27
CA THR A 129 -8.70 -0.81 10.63
C THR A 129 -8.48 -0.67 9.11
N LYS A 130 -7.27 -1.00 8.64
CA LYS A 130 -6.88 -0.97 7.23
C LYS A 130 -6.69 -2.38 6.65
N TRP A 131 -6.21 -3.34 7.45
CA TRP A 131 -5.92 -4.71 7.03
C TRP A 131 -6.52 -5.70 8.04
N PRO A 132 -7.76 -6.20 7.81
CA PRO A 132 -8.50 -6.98 8.81
C PRO A 132 -7.75 -8.21 9.34
N TYR A 133 -6.99 -8.88 8.47
CA TYR A 133 -6.24 -10.10 8.79
C TYR A 133 -4.73 -9.82 8.85
N ILE A 134 -4.32 -8.84 9.65
CA ILE A 134 -2.90 -8.50 9.83
C ILE A 134 -2.34 -9.09 11.13
N GLU A 135 -1.13 -9.65 11.03
CA GLU A 135 -0.36 -10.19 12.15
C GLU A 135 0.97 -9.44 12.32
N LEU A 136 1.42 -9.28 13.56
CA LEU A 136 2.60 -8.46 13.89
C LEU A 136 3.65 -9.27 14.66
N LEU A 137 4.82 -9.40 14.06
CA LEU A 137 5.98 -10.06 14.68
C LEU A 137 7.06 -9.03 15.00
N TRP A 138 7.29 -8.75 16.28
CA TRP A 138 8.35 -7.82 16.68
C TRP A 138 9.69 -8.56 16.79
N THR A 139 10.79 -7.84 16.51
CA THR A 139 12.16 -8.37 16.70
C THR A 139 12.53 -8.54 18.18
N THR A 140 11.70 -8.03 19.09
CA THR A 140 11.88 -8.10 20.54
C THR A 140 10.85 -9.01 21.19
N ASP A 141 11.22 -9.69 22.27
CA ASP A 141 10.33 -10.58 23.05
C ASP A 141 9.10 -9.89 23.65
N ARG A 142 9.11 -8.55 23.69
CA ARG A 142 7.99 -7.74 24.16
C ARG A 142 7.38 -6.96 23.03
N SER A 143 6.06 -6.99 22.96
CA SER A 143 5.29 -6.09 22.11
C SER A 143 5.43 -4.64 22.62
N PRO A 144 5.65 -3.66 21.73
CA PRO A 144 5.76 -2.27 22.14
C PRO A 144 4.41 -1.72 22.65
N SER A 145 4.45 -0.91 23.71
CA SER A 145 3.27 -0.22 24.23
C SER A 145 3.01 1.10 23.52
N VAL A 146 1.74 1.37 23.23
CA VAL A 146 1.26 2.64 22.65
C VAL A 146 0.81 3.63 23.73
N ASN A 147 0.65 3.17 24.97
CA ASN A 147 0.12 3.94 26.10
C ASN A 147 0.85 3.65 27.42
#